data_AF-A0A7S2LRF0-F1
#
_entry.id   AF-A0A7S2LRF0-F1
#
_cell.length_a   1.000
_cell.length_b   1.000
_cell.length_c   1.000
_cell.angle_alpha   90.00
_cell.angle_beta   90.00
_cell.angle_gamma   90.00
#
_symmetry.space_group_name_H-M   'P 1'
#
loop_
_entity.id
_entity.type
_entity.pdbx_description
1 polymer ?
#
loop_
_entity_poly.entity_id
_entity_poly.type
_entity_poly.pdbx_seq_one_letter_code
_entity_poly.pdbx_strand_id
1 'polypeptide(L)'
;LVQLATLSALKDILNARTTKDVIDAGKTLEKLNISQTEGISVRERVLRICATSGLLTLAHQLLGDLLLDEQGYLPPPIAYMPLIVSYRKVRKVQKMEECLLMIVDSCRRRSATSAVQQQQQTYTLDVVALNCYLGALVDGKRFPEAMDLLRPGASFSKFDVDPDLVSFNTVLSAAVRCREFGIVDDVSSIFNSAEVGLKGDIYTLNALLRSANLSNREDEALNIIEDVLENSNVNAIRPDRYFVDNALTPLLNTGRTGDAIRLVQQLEVRDERVMADAFCAFFNTLIAKDHVEFARSLFDKFVVTENVNARKTFPTTRHFNTLLEGYRRAGSSKDAAELMKIMLRNNVKPDSYTLTIFMATQN
;
A
#
# COMPACT_ATOMS: atom_id res chain seq x y z
N LEU A 1 -42.09 -12.72 -17.25
CA LEU A 1 -41.33 -13.14 -18.45
C LEU A 1 -39.97 -12.44 -18.51
N VAL A 2 -39.91 -11.10 -18.45
CA VAL A 2 -38.64 -10.34 -18.42
C VAL A 2 -37.71 -10.79 -17.28
N GLN A 3 -38.21 -10.93 -16.05
CA GLN A 3 -37.43 -11.47 -14.90
C GLN A 3 -36.76 -12.83 -15.16
N LEU A 4 -37.49 -13.77 -15.76
CA LEU A 4 -36.97 -15.09 -16.08
C LEU A 4 -35.89 -15.02 -17.18
N ALA A 5 -36.08 -14.15 -18.17
CA ALA A 5 -35.10 -13.92 -19.22
C ALA A 5 -33.84 -13.23 -18.67
N THR A 6 -33.97 -12.25 -17.78
CA THR A 6 -32.86 -11.59 -17.07
C THR A 6 -32.07 -12.59 -16.24
N LEU A 7 -32.74 -13.45 -15.46
CA LEU A 7 -32.09 -14.48 -14.67
C LEU A 7 -31.38 -15.53 -15.54
N SER A 8 -31.97 -15.91 -16.68
CA SER A 8 -31.33 -16.81 -17.64
C SER A 8 -30.05 -16.19 -18.20
N ALA A 9 -30.11 -14.95 -18.69
CA ALA A 9 -28.96 -14.26 -19.26
C ALA A 9 -27.85 -14.02 -18.22
N LEU A 10 -28.20 -13.70 -16.96
CA LEU A 10 -27.21 -13.62 -15.88
C LEU A 10 -26.57 -14.98 -15.57
N LYS A 11 -27.35 -16.07 -15.61
CA LYS A 11 -26.82 -17.42 -15.45
C LYS A 11 -25.88 -17.80 -16.59
N ASP A 12 -26.18 -17.37 -17.82
CA ASP A 12 -25.32 -17.58 -18.97
C ASP A 12 -23.99 -16.82 -18.84
N ILE A 13 -24.02 -15.57 -18.34
CA ILE A 13 -22.81 -14.80 -18.03
C ILE A 13 -21.96 -15.48 -16.95
N LEU A 14 -22.59 -15.96 -15.87
CA LEU A 14 -21.87 -16.60 -14.76
C LEU A 14 -21.25 -17.94 -15.14
N ASN A 15 -21.85 -18.66 -16.09
CA ASN A 15 -21.36 -19.96 -16.57
C ASN A 15 -20.51 -19.85 -17.85
N ALA A 16 -20.34 -18.65 -18.39
CA ALA A 16 -19.55 -18.39 -19.59
C ALA A 16 -18.10 -18.84 -19.40
N ARG A 17 -17.59 -19.59 -20.37
CA ARG A 17 -16.18 -20.04 -20.38
C ARG A 17 -15.32 -19.22 -21.32
N THR A 18 -15.94 -18.44 -22.21
CA THR A 18 -15.24 -17.59 -23.17
C THR A 18 -15.74 -16.15 -23.10
N THR A 19 -14.90 -15.19 -23.50
CA THR A 19 -15.29 -13.78 -23.61
C THR A 19 -16.43 -13.56 -24.62
N LYS A 20 -16.53 -14.43 -25.63
CA LYS A 20 -17.61 -14.38 -26.63
C LYS A 20 -18.97 -14.70 -26.00
N ASP A 21 -19.04 -15.73 -25.15
CA ASP A 21 -20.27 -16.11 -24.44
C ASP A 21 -20.77 -14.98 -23.53
N VAL A 22 -19.85 -14.30 -22.84
CA VAL A 22 -20.17 -13.12 -22.02
C VAL A 22 -20.76 -11.99 -22.86
N ILE A 23 -20.16 -11.71 -24.03
CA ILE A 23 -20.64 -10.65 -24.95
C ILE A 23 -22.03 -10.99 -25.50
N ASP A 24 -22.28 -12.23 -25.91
CA ASP A 24 -23.57 -12.62 -26.50
C ASP A 24 -24.70 -12.64 -25.45
N ALA A 25 -24.40 -13.04 -24.21
CA ALA A 25 -25.34 -12.87 -23.09
C ALA A 25 -25.55 -11.39 -22.73
N GLY A 26 -24.51 -10.55 -22.82
CA GLY A 26 -24.61 -9.09 -22.66
C GLY A 26 -25.56 -8.43 -23.66
N LYS A 27 -25.48 -8.79 -24.95
CA LYS A 27 -26.42 -8.34 -25.99
C LYS A 27 -27.86 -8.77 -25.70
N THR A 28 -28.04 -9.92 -25.06
CA THR A 28 -29.36 -10.39 -24.64
C THR A 28 -29.92 -9.52 -23.52
N LEU A 29 -29.09 -9.14 -22.54
CA LEU A 29 -29.47 -8.17 -21.50
C LEU A 29 -29.82 -6.79 -22.07
N GLU A 30 -29.05 -6.28 -23.04
CA GLU A 30 -29.34 -5.00 -23.72
C GLU A 30 -30.74 -4.99 -24.34
N LYS A 31 -31.15 -6.09 -24.98
CA LYS A 31 -32.48 -6.22 -25.60
C LYS A 31 -33.62 -6.26 -24.59
N LEU A 32 -33.36 -6.62 -23.34
CA LEU A 32 -34.40 -6.81 -22.31
C LEU A 32 -34.85 -5.50 -21.65
N ASN A 33 -34.21 -4.36 -21.96
CA ASN A 33 -34.56 -3.03 -21.43
C ASN A 33 -34.80 -3.02 -19.90
N ILE A 34 -33.79 -3.51 -19.19
CA ILE A 34 -33.83 -3.82 -17.75
C ILE A 34 -34.07 -2.56 -16.90
N SER A 35 -33.68 -1.38 -17.38
CA SER A 35 -33.81 -0.12 -16.66
C SER A 35 -35.25 0.30 -16.40
N GLN A 36 -36.19 -0.06 -17.27
CA GLN A 36 -37.61 0.33 -17.15
C GLN A 36 -38.52 -0.75 -16.54
N THR A 37 -38.06 -2.00 -16.46
CA THR A 37 -38.95 -3.16 -16.24
C THR A 37 -38.70 -3.91 -14.93
N GLU A 38 -37.55 -3.71 -14.29
CA GLU A 38 -37.11 -4.49 -13.13
C GLU A 38 -36.93 -3.62 -11.87
N GLY A 39 -37.13 -4.25 -10.70
CA GLY A 39 -36.92 -3.59 -9.42
C GLY A 39 -35.47 -3.17 -9.19
N ILE A 40 -35.26 -2.13 -8.38
CA ILE A 40 -33.93 -1.54 -8.07
C ILE A 40 -32.89 -2.60 -7.67
N SER A 41 -33.26 -3.56 -6.81
CA SER A 41 -32.37 -4.63 -6.34
C SER A 41 -31.85 -5.53 -7.48
N VAL A 42 -32.69 -5.79 -8.50
CA VAL A 42 -32.31 -6.57 -9.68
C VAL A 42 -31.37 -5.74 -10.56
N ARG A 43 -31.70 -4.47 -10.80
CA ARG A 43 -30.88 -3.53 -11.58
C ARG A 43 -29.46 -3.39 -11.00
N GLU A 44 -29.31 -3.26 -9.68
CA GLU A 44 -27.99 -3.27 -9.01
C GLU A 44 -27.20 -4.56 -9.22
N ARG A 45 -27.89 -5.71 -9.12
CA ARG A 45 -27.22 -7.00 -9.27
C ARG A 45 -26.74 -7.21 -10.70
N VAL A 46 -27.55 -6.82 -11.68
CA VAL A 46 -27.17 -6.83 -13.09
C VAL A 46 -25.98 -5.88 -13.32
N LEU A 47 -26.03 -4.65 -12.81
CA LEU A 47 -24.92 -3.70 -12.87
C LEU A 47 -23.60 -4.32 -12.37
N ARG A 48 -23.62 -4.92 -11.17
CA ARG A 48 -22.43 -5.56 -10.58
C ARG A 48 -21.90 -6.70 -11.44
N ILE A 49 -22.78 -7.59 -11.92
CA ILE A 49 -22.38 -8.74 -12.73
C ILE A 49 -21.82 -8.28 -14.09
N CYS A 50 -22.45 -7.30 -14.74
CA CYS A 50 -21.95 -6.73 -15.99
C CYS A 50 -20.56 -6.10 -15.79
N ALA A 51 -20.38 -5.35 -14.71
CA ALA A 51 -19.10 -4.73 -14.38
C ALA A 51 -18.00 -5.77 -14.15
N THR A 52 -18.24 -6.79 -13.32
CA THR A 52 -17.23 -7.83 -13.03
C THR A 52 -16.93 -8.73 -14.23
N SER A 53 -17.89 -8.88 -15.15
CA SER A 53 -17.74 -9.68 -16.36
C SER A 53 -17.12 -8.90 -17.54
N GLY A 54 -16.83 -7.60 -17.36
CA GLY A 54 -16.19 -6.76 -18.38
C GLY A 54 -17.14 -6.14 -19.41
N LEU A 55 -18.46 -6.25 -19.22
CA LEU A 55 -19.49 -5.58 -20.03
C LEU A 55 -19.63 -4.11 -19.59
N LEU A 56 -18.54 -3.35 -19.70
CA LEU A 56 -18.41 -2.03 -19.07
C LEU A 56 -19.34 -0.97 -19.66
N THR A 57 -19.61 -1.02 -20.97
CA THR A 57 -20.53 -0.07 -21.63
C THR A 57 -21.95 -0.24 -21.12
N LEU A 58 -22.44 -1.49 -21.07
CA LEU A 58 -23.75 -1.82 -20.53
C LEU A 58 -23.85 -1.47 -19.03
N ALA A 59 -22.82 -1.81 -18.25
CA ALA A 59 -22.77 -1.45 -16.83
C ALA A 59 -22.83 0.07 -16.62
N HIS A 60 -22.13 0.86 -17.44
CA HIS A 60 -22.16 2.32 -17.37
C HIS A 60 -23.55 2.88 -17.69
N GLN A 61 -24.21 2.35 -18.73
CA GLN A 61 -25.58 2.73 -19.07
C GLN A 61 -26.55 2.40 -17.92
N LEU A 62 -26.46 1.19 -17.36
CA LEU A 62 -27.29 0.77 -16.24
C LEU A 62 -27.09 1.64 -14.99
N LEU A 63 -25.86 2.11 -14.73
CA LEU A 63 -25.60 3.05 -13.67
C LEU A 63 -26.26 4.41 -13.94
N GLY A 64 -26.13 4.94 -15.16
CA GLY A 64 -26.80 6.17 -15.58
C GLY A 64 -28.31 6.09 -15.41
N ASP A 65 -28.91 4.99 -15.87
CA ASP A 65 -30.35 4.74 -15.75
C ASP A 65 -30.80 4.65 -14.27
N LEU A 66 -30.00 4.01 -13.41
CA LEU A 66 -30.27 3.94 -11.97
C LEU A 66 -30.21 5.32 -11.29
N LEU A 67 -29.31 6.19 -11.76
CA LEU A 67 -29.11 7.54 -11.22
C LEU A 67 -30.13 8.56 -11.76
N LEU A 68 -30.83 8.23 -12.84
CA LEU A 68 -31.89 9.03 -13.46
C LEU A 68 -33.30 8.57 -13.05
N ASP A 69 -33.41 7.54 -12.20
CA ASP A 69 -34.68 7.01 -11.71
C ASP A 69 -35.50 8.11 -11.02
N GLU A 70 -36.77 8.28 -11.42
CA GLU A 70 -37.65 9.35 -10.93
C GLU A 70 -37.87 9.33 -9.41
N GLN A 71 -37.60 8.19 -8.76
CA GLN A 71 -37.68 8.02 -7.31
C GLN A 71 -36.46 8.59 -6.55
N GLY A 72 -35.48 9.13 -7.26
CA GLY A 72 -34.29 9.74 -6.66
C GLY A 72 -33.37 8.73 -5.99
N TYR A 73 -33.37 7.47 -6.45
CA TYR A 73 -32.55 6.40 -5.89
C TYR A 73 -31.06 6.69 -6.05
N LEU A 74 -30.26 6.41 -5.01
CA LEU A 74 -28.82 6.53 -5.06
C LEU A 74 -28.20 5.14 -4.78
N PRO A 75 -27.51 4.53 -5.76
CA PRO A 75 -26.94 3.22 -5.59
C PRO A 75 -25.83 3.24 -4.51
N PRO A 76 -25.81 2.26 -3.59
CA PRO A 76 -24.75 2.17 -2.59
C PRO A 76 -23.40 1.84 -3.25
N PRO A 77 -22.26 2.12 -2.58
CA PRO A 77 -20.93 1.85 -3.13
C PRO A 77 -20.74 0.44 -3.68
N ILE A 78 -21.30 -0.57 -3.00
CA ILE A 78 -21.23 -1.96 -3.44
C ILE A 78 -21.78 -2.18 -4.87
N ALA A 79 -22.75 -1.37 -5.31
CA ALA A 79 -23.36 -1.48 -6.63
C ALA A 79 -22.45 -0.94 -7.75
N TYR A 80 -21.82 0.22 -7.54
CA TYR A 80 -21.04 0.90 -8.59
C TYR A 80 -19.52 0.68 -8.50
N MET A 81 -18.96 0.37 -7.34
CA MET A 81 -17.51 0.17 -7.15
C MET A 81 -16.90 -0.89 -8.07
N PRO A 82 -17.56 -2.04 -8.38
CA PRO A 82 -17.03 -2.99 -9.35
C PRO A 82 -16.81 -2.39 -10.74
N LEU A 83 -17.64 -1.43 -11.16
CA LEU A 83 -17.49 -0.74 -12.45
C LEU A 83 -16.27 0.18 -12.42
N ILE A 84 -16.12 0.97 -11.36
CA ILE A 84 -14.98 1.86 -11.12
C ILE A 84 -13.66 1.08 -11.13
N VAL A 85 -13.58 -0.02 -10.37
CA VAL A 85 -12.40 -0.89 -10.32
C VAL A 85 -12.10 -1.51 -11.68
N SER A 86 -13.14 -1.90 -12.44
CA SER A 86 -12.95 -2.49 -13.77
C SER A 86 -12.46 -1.46 -14.79
N TYR A 87 -12.92 -0.21 -14.71
CA TYR A 87 -12.37 0.88 -15.54
C TYR A 87 -10.91 1.18 -15.23
N ARG A 88 -10.51 1.16 -13.95
CA ARG A 88 -9.10 1.28 -13.57
C ARG A 88 -8.26 0.15 -14.19
N LYS A 89 -8.72 -1.10 -14.11
CA LYS A 89 -8.02 -2.26 -14.71
C LYS A 89 -7.82 -2.11 -16.21
N VAL A 90 -8.83 -1.61 -16.92
CA VAL A 90 -8.77 -1.38 -18.38
C VAL A 90 -8.14 -0.01 -18.73
N ARG A 91 -7.67 0.75 -17.73
CA ARG A 91 -7.04 2.07 -17.85
C ARG A 91 -7.90 3.12 -18.58
N LYS A 92 -9.23 3.02 -18.47
CA LYS A 92 -10.18 4.00 -19.05
C LYS A 92 -10.54 5.07 -18.02
N VAL A 93 -9.57 5.95 -17.72
CA VAL A 93 -9.71 6.96 -16.66
C VAL A 93 -10.83 7.97 -16.94
N GLN A 94 -11.01 8.41 -18.20
CA GLN A 94 -12.10 9.32 -18.58
C GLN A 94 -13.49 8.73 -18.31
N LYS A 95 -13.70 7.45 -18.63
CA LYS A 95 -14.98 6.78 -18.36
C LYS A 95 -15.24 6.59 -16.86
N MET A 96 -14.18 6.39 -16.09
CA MET A 96 -14.24 6.34 -14.64
C MET A 96 -14.66 7.69 -14.06
N GLU A 97 -14.07 8.77 -14.56
CA GLU A 97 -14.41 10.15 -14.18
C GLU A 97 -15.85 10.51 -14.51
N GLU A 98 -16.34 10.16 -15.71
CA GLU A 98 -17.76 10.30 -16.08
C GLU A 98 -18.67 9.58 -15.07
N CYS A 99 -18.36 8.34 -14.67
CA CYS A 99 -19.15 7.63 -13.66
C CYS A 99 -19.19 8.35 -12.32
N LEU A 100 -18.06 8.84 -11.84
CA LEU A 100 -17.96 9.54 -10.56
C LEU A 100 -18.73 10.85 -10.59
N LEU A 101 -18.63 11.62 -11.68
CA LEU A 101 -19.38 12.86 -11.87
C LEU A 101 -20.89 12.61 -11.93
N MET A 102 -21.35 11.56 -12.64
CA MET A 102 -22.77 11.20 -12.65
C MET A 102 -23.31 10.95 -11.23
N ILE A 103 -22.55 10.25 -10.39
CA ILE A 103 -22.92 9.98 -9.00
C ILE A 103 -23.00 11.30 -8.20
N VAL A 104 -21.98 12.15 -8.30
CA VAL A 104 -21.90 13.42 -7.58
C VAL A 104 -23.00 14.39 -8.01
N ASP A 105 -23.28 14.49 -9.31
CA ASP A 105 -24.36 15.34 -9.83
C ASP A 105 -25.74 14.87 -9.38
N SER A 106 -25.95 13.56 -9.24
CA SER A 106 -27.18 13.00 -8.66
C SER A 106 -27.27 13.30 -7.16
N CYS A 107 -26.17 13.23 -6.40
CA CYS A 107 -26.14 13.65 -4.99
C CYS A 107 -26.50 15.14 -4.83
N ARG A 108 -25.90 16.02 -5.65
CA ARG A 108 -26.13 17.48 -5.61
C ARG A 108 -27.56 17.87 -5.94
N ARG A 109 -28.16 17.26 -6.97
CA ARG A 109 -29.57 17.50 -7.34
C ARG A 109 -30.53 17.22 -6.17
N ARG A 110 -30.23 16.21 -5.34
CA ARG A 110 -31.06 15.86 -4.18
C ARG A 110 -30.86 16.80 -2.99
N SER A 111 -29.65 17.26 -2.74
CA SER A 111 -29.38 18.27 -1.70
C SER A 111 -30.09 19.60 -1.96
N ALA A 112 -30.33 19.96 -3.22
CA ALA A 112 -31.02 21.18 -3.61
C ALA A 112 -32.56 21.11 -3.47
N THR A 113 -33.16 19.91 -3.50
CA THR A 113 -34.61 19.73 -3.34
C THR A 113 -34.98 19.70 -1.85
N SER A 114 -35.48 20.82 -1.34
CA SER A 114 -35.78 21.11 0.09
C SER A 114 -36.81 20.21 0.80
N ALA A 115 -37.32 19.15 0.18
CA ALA A 115 -38.45 18.35 0.68
C ALA A 115 -38.07 16.96 1.26
N VAL A 116 -36.83 16.48 1.13
CA VAL A 116 -36.45 15.08 1.49
C VAL A 116 -35.45 15.01 2.65
N GLN A 117 -35.55 15.95 3.60
CA GLN A 117 -34.69 15.97 4.81
C GLN A 117 -35.09 14.96 5.90
N GLN A 118 -36.14 14.16 5.72
CA GLN A 118 -36.57 13.22 6.75
C GLN A 118 -36.32 11.77 6.32
N GLN A 119 -35.29 11.18 6.93
CA GLN A 119 -35.10 9.74 7.19
C GLN A 119 -34.35 8.83 6.19
N GLN A 120 -33.60 9.32 5.21
CA GLN A 120 -32.73 8.44 4.40
C GLN A 120 -31.28 8.94 4.31
N GLN A 121 -30.32 8.02 4.47
CA GLN A 121 -28.87 8.27 4.44
C GLN A 121 -28.48 9.08 3.19
N THR A 122 -27.90 10.26 3.41
CA THR A 122 -27.21 11.03 2.37
C THR A 122 -25.92 10.28 2.03
N TYR A 123 -25.95 9.40 1.03
CA TYR A 123 -24.70 8.84 0.53
C TYR A 123 -24.00 9.92 -0.31
N THR A 124 -22.84 10.37 0.15
CA THR A 124 -21.86 11.03 -0.71
C THR A 124 -21.07 9.96 -1.47
N LEU A 125 -20.32 10.35 -2.51
CA LEU A 125 -19.31 9.47 -3.06
C LEU A 125 -18.37 9.05 -1.91
N ASP A 126 -18.07 7.76 -1.79
CA ASP A 126 -17.20 7.31 -0.70
C ASP A 126 -15.71 7.59 -1.03
N VAL A 127 -14.91 7.75 0.02
CA VAL A 127 -13.46 7.97 -0.12
C VAL A 127 -12.76 6.80 -0.82
N VAL A 128 -13.37 5.61 -0.81
CA VAL A 128 -12.85 4.43 -1.49
C VAL A 128 -12.90 4.59 -3.02
N ALA A 129 -13.99 5.16 -3.55
CA ALA A 129 -14.10 5.49 -4.97
C ALA A 129 -13.06 6.55 -5.39
N LEU A 130 -12.88 7.59 -4.56
CA LEU A 130 -11.83 8.61 -4.77
C LEU A 130 -10.43 7.98 -4.77
N ASN A 131 -10.11 7.14 -3.78
CA ASN A 131 -8.86 6.40 -3.69
C ASN A 131 -8.61 5.51 -4.91
N CYS A 132 -9.68 4.89 -5.44
CA CYS A 132 -9.59 4.10 -6.67
C CYS A 132 -9.23 5.00 -7.87
N TYR A 133 -9.85 6.16 -7.99
CA TYR A 133 -9.62 7.14 -9.05
C TYR A 133 -8.22 7.74 -8.99
N LEU A 134 -7.77 8.17 -7.80
CA LEU A 134 -6.40 8.58 -7.54
C LEU A 134 -5.41 7.50 -7.98
N GLY A 135 -5.68 6.25 -7.61
CA GLY A 135 -4.92 5.10 -8.07
C GLY A 135 -4.84 5.00 -9.60
N ALA A 136 -5.94 5.20 -10.30
CA ALA A 136 -5.96 5.18 -11.77
C ALA A 136 -5.20 6.36 -12.40
N LEU A 137 -5.26 7.55 -11.79
CA LEU A 137 -4.50 8.73 -12.24
C LEU A 137 -2.99 8.51 -12.09
N VAL A 138 -2.55 8.03 -10.92
CA VAL A 138 -1.11 7.80 -10.67
C VAL A 138 -0.55 6.62 -11.46
N ASP A 139 -1.36 5.57 -11.71
CA ASP A 139 -1.00 4.48 -12.63
C ASP A 139 -0.77 5.01 -14.06
N GLY A 140 -1.47 6.10 -14.43
CA GLY A 140 -1.30 6.84 -15.69
C GLY A 140 -0.30 8.00 -15.62
N LYS A 141 0.43 8.18 -14.50
CA LYS A 141 1.35 9.31 -14.23
C LYS A 141 0.72 10.71 -14.36
N ARG A 142 -0.59 10.82 -14.18
CA ARG A 142 -1.34 12.08 -14.20
C ARG A 142 -1.27 12.76 -12.83
N PHE A 143 -0.06 13.04 -12.35
CA PHE A 143 0.18 13.62 -11.02
C PHE A 143 -0.46 14.99 -10.78
N PRO A 144 -0.48 15.94 -11.74
CA PRO A 144 -1.13 17.24 -11.52
C PRO A 144 -2.61 17.11 -11.17
N GLU A 145 -3.32 16.23 -11.88
CA GLU A 145 -4.74 15.98 -11.61
C GLU A 145 -4.97 15.24 -10.29
N ALA A 146 -4.08 14.32 -9.92
CA ALA A 146 -4.13 13.67 -8.63
C ALA A 146 -3.89 14.67 -7.48
N MET A 147 -3.02 15.65 -7.69
CA MET A 147 -2.70 16.71 -6.73
C MET A 147 -3.87 17.66 -6.50
N ASP A 148 -4.58 18.04 -7.56
CA ASP A 148 -5.76 18.90 -7.44
C ASP A 148 -6.85 18.24 -6.57
N LEU A 149 -6.95 16.90 -6.58
CA LEU A 149 -7.87 16.14 -5.74
C LEU A 149 -7.42 15.99 -4.28
N LEU A 150 -6.15 16.23 -3.97
CA LEU A 150 -5.65 16.19 -2.59
C LEU A 150 -5.81 17.53 -1.86
N ARG A 151 -6.08 18.62 -2.58
CA ARG A 151 -6.26 19.94 -1.96
C ARG A 151 -7.61 19.99 -1.23
N PRO A 152 -7.64 20.31 0.07
CA PRO A 152 -8.88 20.46 0.81
C PRO A 152 -9.70 21.67 0.30
N GLY A 153 -11.02 21.60 0.46
CA GLY A 153 -11.94 22.71 0.21
C GLY A 153 -12.88 22.57 -0.99
N ALA A 154 -14.06 23.16 -0.86
CA ALA A 154 -15.17 23.11 -1.82
C ALA A 154 -14.85 23.65 -3.23
N SER A 155 -13.76 24.41 -3.39
CA SER A 155 -13.35 24.97 -4.68
C SER A 155 -12.49 24.02 -5.53
N PHE A 156 -11.95 22.95 -4.93
CA PHE A 156 -11.05 21.98 -5.59
C PHE A 156 -11.60 20.55 -5.61
N SER A 157 -12.53 20.24 -4.70
CA SER A 157 -13.16 18.92 -4.62
C SER A 157 -14.16 18.72 -5.76
N LYS A 158 -13.66 18.36 -6.94
CA LYS A 158 -14.47 17.96 -8.11
C LYS A 158 -15.57 16.95 -7.75
N PHE A 159 -15.35 16.15 -6.70
CA PHE A 159 -16.25 15.10 -6.26
C PHE A 159 -16.95 15.33 -4.92
N ASP A 160 -16.77 16.49 -4.25
CA ASP A 160 -17.29 16.76 -2.89
C ASP A 160 -16.91 15.68 -1.85
N VAL A 161 -15.69 15.12 -1.98
CA VAL A 161 -15.13 14.15 -1.02
C VAL A 161 -13.78 14.65 -0.56
N ASP A 162 -13.58 14.68 0.75
CA ASP A 162 -12.28 15.03 1.33
C ASP A 162 -11.33 13.82 1.26
N PRO A 163 -10.07 14.03 0.88
CA PRO A 163 -9.06 12.98 0.83
C PRO A 163 -8.72 12.48 2.24
N ASP A 164 -8.54 11.16 2.37
CA ASP A 164 -8.07 10.51 3.59
C ASP A 164 -6.57 10.18 3.53
N LEU A 165 -6.03 9.60 4.60
CA LEU A 165 -4.63 9.20 4.67
C LEU A 165 -4.23 8.23 3.54
N VAL A 166 -5.17 7.37 3.10
CA VAL A 166 -4.96 6.45 1.98
C VAL A 166 -4.82 7.21 0.66
N SER A 167 -5.56 8.30 0.48
CA SER A 167 -5.49 9.20 -0.68
C SER A 167 -4.06 9.75 -0.84
N PHE A 168 -3.54 10.34 0.24
CA PHE A 168 -2.17 10.88 0.28
C PHE A 168 -1.11 9.80 0.07
N ASN A 169 -1.20 8.68 0.80
CA ASN A 169 -0.25 7.57 0.70
C ASN A 169 -0.23 6.95 -0.72
N THR A 170 -1.38 6.93 -1.42
CA THR A 170 -1.49 6.45 -2.80
C THR A 170 -0.66 7.31 -3.75
N VAL A 171 -0.76 8.65 -3.64
CA VAL A 171 -0.02 9.59 -4.49
C VAL A 171 1.47 9.61 -4.11
N LEU A 172 1.80 9.69 -2.83
CA LEU A 172 3.18 9.68 -2.33
C LEU A 172 3.93 8.44 -2.81
N SER A 173 3.37 7.24 -2.58
CA SER A 173 4.02 5.98 -2.96
C SER A 173 4.26 5.90 -4.47
N ALA A 174 3.30 6.37 -5.28
CA ALA A 174 3.43 6.39 -6.72
C ALA A 174 4.47 7.42 -7.22
N ALA A 175 4.49 8.61 -6.64
CA ALA A 175 5.46 9.66 -6.97
C ALA A 175 6.90 9.22 -6.66
N VAL A 176 7.13 8.63 -5.47
CA VAL A 176 8.44 8.08 -5.07
C VAL A 176 8.89 6.97 -6.03
N ARG A 177 7.99 6.06 -6.40
CA ARG A 177 8.29 4.98 -7.37
C ARG A 177 8.61 5.52 -8.77
N CYS A 178 7.98 6.62 -9.17
CA CYS A 178 8.25 7.29 -10.45
C CYS A 178 9.45 8.24 -10.38
N ARG A 179 10.05 8.45 -9.20
CA ARG A 179 11.13 9.44 -8.94
C ARG A 179 10.72 10.89 -9.22
N GLU A 180 9.43 11.19 -9.06
CA GLU A 180 8.88 12.54 -9.20
C GLU A 180 8.98 13.28 -7.86
N PHE A 181 10.21 13.58 -7.41
CA PHE A 181 10.44 14.12 -6.06
C PHE A 181 9.80 15.50 -5.82
N GLY A 182 9.69 16.34 -6.86
CA GLY A 182 8.95 17.61 -6.76
C GLY A 182 7.47 17.39 -6.42
N ILE A 183 6.85 16.35 -6.97
CA ILE A 183 5.47 15.99 -6.61
C ILE A 183 5.41 15.51 -5.15
N VAL A 184 6.41 14.77 -4.67
CA VAL A 184 6.46 14.34 -3.26
C VAL A 184 6.51 15.54 -2.32
N ASP A 185 7.31 16.55 -2.66
CA ASP A 185 7.41 17.78 -1.87
C ASP A 185 6.10 18.57 -1.90
N ASP A 186 5.46 18.68 -3.06
CA ASP A 186 4.16 19.33 -3.19
C ASP A 186 3.08 18.58 -2.38
N VAL A 187 3.00 17.25 -2.47
CA VAL A 187 2.05 16.44 -1.67
C VAL A 187 2.30 16.63 -0.18
N SER A 188 3.56 16.62 0.25
CA SER A 188 3.96 16.83 1.64
C SER A 188 3.52 18.21 2.14
N SER A 189 3.62 19.24 1.30
CA SER A 189 3.17 20.60 1.64
C SER A 189 1.65 20.67 1.87
N ILE A 190 0.87 19.98 1.03
CA ILE A 190 -0.59 19.90 1.18
C ILE A 190 -0.93 19.09 2.45
N PHE A 191 -0.29 17.94 2.63
CA PHE A 191 -0.53 17.05 3.77
C PHE A 191 -0.29 17.75 5.12
N ASN A 192 0.75 18.58 5.20
CA ASN A 192 1.11 19.33 6.40
C ASN A 192 0.30 20.61 6.60
N SER A 193 -0.61 20.96 5.69
CA SER A 193 -1.47 22.13 5.86
C SER A 193 -2.48 21.91 7.00
N ALA A 194 -2.79 22.99 7.72
CA ALA A 194 -3.73 22.95 8.84
C ALA A 194 -5.15 22.51 8.44
N GLU A 195 -5.51 22.69 7.15
CA GLU A 195 -6.81 22.33 6.59
C GLU A 195 -7.01 20.82 6.46
N VAL A 196 -5.93 20.05 6.26
CA VAL A 196 -6.01 18.58 6.15
C VAL A 196 -6.17 17.94 7.52
N GLY A 197 -5.43 18.42 8.53
CA GLY A 197 -5.56 17.96 9.92
C GLY A 197 -5.27 16.46 10.16
N LEU A 198 -4.71 15.75 9.16
CA LEU A 198 -4.36 14.34 9.25
C LEU A 198 -2.97 14.16 9.87
N LYS A 199 -2.75 12.99 10.49
CA LYS A 199 -1.43 12.57 10.98
C LYS A 199 -0.93 11.40 10.16
N GLY A 200 0.32 11.50 9.70
CA GLY A 200 0.98 10.45 8.94
C GLY A 200 1.11 9.17 9.74
N ASP A 201 1.05 8.03 9.06
CA ASP A 201 1.35 6.73 9.65
C ASP A 201 2.72 6.22 9.18
N ILE A 202 3.05 4.97 9.55
CA ILE A 202 4.31 4.35 9.14
C ILE A 202 4.45 4.27 7.62
N TYR A 203 3.35 4.18 6.85
CA TYR A 203 3.40 4.14 5.39
C TYR A 203 3.74 5.51 4.81
N THR A 204 3.19 6.58 5.37
CA THR A 204 3.55 7.96 5.00
C THR A 204 5.04 8.19 5.22
N LEU A 205 5.53 7.89 6.42
CA LEU A 205 6.93 8.10 6.80
C LEU A 205 7.88 7.22 5.98
N ASN A 206 7.50 5.97 5.69
CA ASN A 206 8.24 5.09 4.80
C ASN A 206 8.37 5.64 3.38
N ALA A 207 7.30 6.26 2.85
CA ALA A 207 7.34 6.89 1.54
C ALA A 207 8.25 8.12 1.53
N LEU A 208 8.14 8.98 2.55
CA LEU A 208 8.97 10.19 2.68
C LEU A 208 10.44 9.85 2.90
N LEU A 209 10.76 8.92 3.81
CA LEU A 209 12.13 8.47 4.06
C LEU A 209 12.76 7.90 2.79
N ARG A 210 12.02 7.07 2.05
CA ARG A 210 12.49 6.56 0.75
C ARG A 210 12.70 7.69 -0.26
N SER A 211 11.81 8.68 -0.30
CA SER A 211 11.97 9.85 -1.17
C SER A 211 13.25 10.61 -0.85
N ALA A 212 13.47 10.94 0.41
CA ALA A 212 14.66 11.65 0.90
C ALA A 212 15.94 10.89 0.55
N ASN A 213 15.96 9.59 0.79
CA ASN A 213 17.10 8.74 0.44
C ASN A 213 17.38 8.67 -1.07
N LEU A 214 16.34 8.54 -1.90
CA LEU A 214 16.50 8.48 -3.36
C LEU A 214 16.86 9.83 -4.00
N SER A 215 16.56 10.93 -3.32
CA SER A 215 16.90 12.31 -3.71
C SER A 215 18.19 12.82 -3.05
N ASN A 216 18.91 11.97 -2.29
CA ASN A 216 20.13 12.30 -1.54
C ASN A 216 19.95 13.46 -0.53
N ARG A 217 18.75 13.63 0.03
CA ARG A 217 18.44 14.61 1.08
C ARG A 217 18.67 13.99 2.45
N GLU A 218 19.95 13.87 2.83
CA GLU A 218 20.35 13.16 4.06
C GLU A 218 19.76 13.80 5.33
N ASP A 219 19.74 15.13 5.43
CA ASP A 219 19.21 15.83 6.61
C ASP A 219 17.70 15.57 6.80
N GLU A 220 16.94 15.56 5.71
CA GLU A 220 15.50 15.23 5.74
C GLU A 220 15.28 13.78 6.16
N ALA A 221 16.10 12.85 5.65
CA ALA A 221 16.03 11.45 6.04
C ALA A 221 16.35 11.25 7.54
N LEU A 222 17.34 11.97 8.07
CA LEU A 222 17.70 11.91 9.49
C LEU A 222 16.59 12.49 10.37
N ASN A 223 16.00 13.63 10.01
CA ASN A 223 14.88 14.20 10.75
C ASN A 223 13.68 13.23 10.84
N ILE A 224 13.33 12.58 9.72
CA ILE A 224 12.24 11.57 9.70
C ILE A 224 12.58 10.38 10.63
N ILE A 225 13.85 9.97 10.65
CA ILE A 225 14.32 8.90 11.54
C ILE A 225 14.19 9.32 13.00
N GLU A 226 14.66 10.51 13.35
CA GLU A 226 14.59 11.07 14.71
C GLU A 226 13.13 11.24 15.16
N ASP A 227 12.25 11.78 14.32
CA ASP A 227 10.82 11.93 14.60
C ASP A 227 10.16 10.60 14.98
N VAL A 228 10.52 9.50 14.32
CA VAL A 228 9.99 8.17 14.63
C VAL A 228 10.55 7.61 15.94
N LEU A 229 11.81 7.88 16.24
CA LEU A 229 12.48 7.40 17.44
C LEU A 229 12.06 8.19 18.70
N GLU A 230 11.88 9.49 18.60
CA GLU A 230 11.55 10.37 19.74
C GLU A 230 10.08 10.24 20.17
N ASN A 231 9.17 9.93 19.25
CA ASN A 231 7.73 9.84 19.53
C ASN A 231 7.28 8.55 20.24
N SER A 232 8.20 7.79 20.86
CA SER A 232 8.07 6.45 21.48
C SER A 232 7.08 6.27 22.66
N ASN A 233 6.12 7.18 22.84
CA ASN A 233 5.04 7.10 23.84
C ASN A 233 3.91 6.12 23.42
N VAL A 234 2.84 6.03 24.23
CA VAL A 234 1.74 5.05 24.03
C VAL A 234 1.05 5.14 22.66
N ASN A 235 1.16 6.28 21.96
CA ASN A 235 0.66 6.51 20.59
C ASN A 235 1.79 6.61 19.53
N ALA A 236 2.99 6.10 19.81
CA ALA A 236 4.13 6.12 18.90
C ALA A 236 3.88 5.34 17.61
N ILE A 237 4.27 5.91 16.48
CA ILE A 237 4.35 5.19 15.22
C ILE A 237 5.50 4.19 15.35
N ARG A 238 5.18 2.90 15.20
CA ARG A 238 6.17 1.83 15.36
C ARG A 238 6.93 1.62 14.04
N PRO A 239 8.27 1.66 14.06
CA PRO A 239 9.08 1.24 12.92
C PRO A 239 8.71 -0.17 12.47
N ASP A 240 8.44 -0.34 11.18
CA ASP A 240 8.31 -1.67 10.57
C ASP A 240 9.64 -2.11 9.93
N ARG A 241 9.69 -3.35 9.44
CA ARG A 241 10.89 -3.88 8.76
C ARG A 241 11.32 -2.99 7.59
N TYR A 242 10.36 -2.40 6.87
CA TYR A 242 10.64 -1.58 5.71
C TYR A 242 11.28 -0.24 6.10
N PHE A 243 10.82 0.38 7.18
CA PHE A 243 11.41 1.58 7.75
C PHE A 243 12.87 1.36 8.12
N VAL A 244 13.14 0.28 8.88
CA VAL A 244 14.49 -0.06 9.32
C VAL A 244 15.42 -0.30 8.12
N ASP A 245 14.95 -1.01 7.10
CA ASP A 245 15.73 -1.26 5.87
C ASP A 245 16.03 0.04 5.09
N ASN A 246 15.04 0.92 4.94
CA ASN A 246 15.22 2.20 4.25
C ASN A 246 16.07 3.18 5.07
N ALA A 247 16.02 3.14 6.40
CA ALA A 247 16.83 4.00 7.26
C ALA A 247 18.32 3.56 7.26
N LEU A 248 18.56 2.25 7.28
CA LEU A 248 19.92 1.71 7.42
C LEU A 248 20.67 1.59 6.09
N THR A 249 20.00 1.19 5.01
CA THR A 249 20.66 0.94 3.72
C THR A 249 21.50 2.12 3.17
N PRO A 250 21.02 3.38 3.23
CA PRO A 250 21.81 4.54 2.80
C PRO A 250 23.05 4.78 3.66
N LEU A 251 22.92 4.70 4.99
CA LEU A 251 24.05 4.87 5.93
C LEU A 251 25.16 3.83 5.67
N LEU A 252 24.76 2.61 5.26
CA LEU A 252 25.73 1.60 4.84
C LEU A 252 26.40 1.94 3.51
N ASN A 253 25.63 2.41 2.52
CA ASN A 253 26.19 2.80 1.22
C ASN A 253 27.21 3.92 1.33
N THR A 254 27.00 4.86 2.25
CA THR A 254 27.88 6.01 2.47
C THR A 254 29.01 5.72 3.46
N GLY A 255 29.10 4.50 4.00
CA GLY A 255 30.12 4.12 4.97
C GLY A 255 29.94 4.74 6.36
N ARG A 256 28.79 5.38 6.64
CA ARG A 256 28.40 5.97 7.94
C ARG A 256 28.00 4.89 8.96
N THR A 257 28.91 3.94 9.14
CA THR A 257 28.81 2.77 9.99
C THR A 257 28.51 3.11 11.46
N GLY A 258 29.14 4.14 12.01
CA GLY A 258 28.87 4.61 13.38
C GLY A 258 27.43 5.10 13.59
N ASP A 259 26.84 5.73 12.58
CA ASP A 259 25.47 6.26 12.65
C ASP A 259 24.45 5.13 12.52
N ALA A 260 24.73 4.16 11.64
CA ALA A 260 23.96 2.93 11.54
C ALA A 260 23.95 2.19 12.90
N ILE A 261 25.10 2.09 13.60
CA ILE A 261 25.14 1.51 14.95
C ILE A 261 24.22 2.27 15.91
N ARG A 262 24.31 3.61 15.95
CA ARG A 262 23.51 4.42 16.90
C ARG A 262 22.02 4.27 16.63
N LEU A 263 21.61 4.34 15.37
CA LEU A 263 20.22 4.14 14.95
C LEU A 263 19.69 2.79 15.42
N VAL A 264 20.48 1.73 15.20
CA VAL A 264 20.10 0.40 15.65
C VAL A 264 20.01 0.30 17.18
N GLN A 265 20.84 1.02 17.93
CA GLN A 265 20.76 1.06 19.40
C GLN A 265 19.54 1.85 19.90
N GLN A 266 19.15 2.91 19.18
CA GLN A 266 17.98 3.74 19.49
C GLN A 266 16.66 3.09 19.10
N LEU A 267 16.68 2.15 18.15
CA LEU A 267 15.58 1.21 17.90
C LEU A 267 15.46 0.28 19.12
N GLU A 268 15.02 0.83 20.26
CA GLU A 268 14.79 0.09 21.49
C GLU A 268 13.46 -0.66 21.35
N VAL A 269 13.57 -1.97 21.26
CA VAL A 269 12.50 -2.82 20.75
C VAL A 269 11.59 -3.30 21.86
N ARG A 270 10.29 -2.98 21.74
CA ARG A 270 9.21 -3.68 22.46
C ARG A 270 8.71 -4.92 21.71
N ASP A 271 8.95 -5.04 20.39
CA ASP A 271 8.57 -6.21 19.56
C ASP A 271 9.78 -6.94 18.97
N GLU A 272 10.22 -7.93 19.74
CA GLU A 272 11.37 -8.80 19.51
C GLU A 272 11.45 -9.46 18.11
N ARG A 273 10.32 -9.72 17.43
CA ARG A 273 10.30 -10.47 16.15
C ARG A 273 10.61 -9.61 14.94
N VAL A 274 10.02 -8.41 14.86
CA VAL A 274 10.24 -7.46 13.75
C VAL A 274 11.72 -7.12 13.63
N MET A 275 12.38 -7.04 14.78
CA MET A 275 13.78 -6.69 14.87
C MET A 275 14.70 -7.81 14.36
N ALA A 276 14.44 -9.06 14.73
CA ALA A 276 15.21 -10.19 14.23
C ALA A 276 15.18 -10.28 12.68
N ASP A 277 14.03 -10.07 12.05
CA ASP A 277 13.93 -10.12 10.59
C ASP A 277 14.58 -8.89 9.91
N ALA A 278 14.44 -7.71 10.50
CA ALA A 278 15.08 -6.49 10.00
C ALA A 278 16.61 -6.56 10.10
N PHE A 279 17.14 -7.07 11.21
CA PHE A 279 18.58 -7.30 11.39
C PHE A 279 19.14 -8.35 10.44
N CYS A 280 18.43 -9.47 10.22
CA CYS A 280 18.83 -10.45 9.22
C CYS A 280 18.96 -9.80 7.83
N ALA A 281 17.97 -8.99 7.42
CA ALA A 281 18.01 -8.27 6.15
C ALA A 281 19.20 -7.29 6.11
N PHE A 282 19.42 -6.55 7.20
CA PHE A 282 20.53 -5.61 7.34
C PHE A 282 21.90 -6.30 7.25
N PHE A 283 22.11 -7.42 7.95
CA PHE A 283 23.34 -8.21 7.81
C PHE A 283 23.51 -8.77 6.40
N ASN A 284 22.44 -9.24 5.76
CA ASN A 284 22.53 -9.69 4.35
C ASN A 284 23.00 -8.55 3.44
N THR A 285 22.50 -7.32 3.65
CA THR A 285 22.94 -6.14 2.90
C THR A 285 24.41 -5.78 3.16
N LEU A 286 24.88 -5.91 4.40
CA LEU A 286 26.30 -5.70 4.75
C LEU A 286 27.22 -6.73 4.09
N ILE A 287 26.84 -8.00 4.18
CA ILE A 287 27.57 -9.09 3.54
C ILE A 287 27.55 -8.96 2.01
N ALA A 288 26.44 -8.51 1.42
CA ALA A 288 26.35 -8.25 -0.02
C ALA A 288 27.40 -7.23 -0.49
N LYS A 289 27.70 -6.21 0.33
CA LYS A 289 28.67 -5.14 0.05
C LYS A 289 30.09 -5.40 0.59
N ASP A 290 30.40 -6.64 0.96
CA ASP A 290 31.68 -7.07 1.53
C ASP A 290 32.09 -6.34 2.83
N HIS A 291 31.13 -5.81 3.59
CA HIS A 291 31.35 -5.20 4.90
C HIS A 291 31.26 -6.23 6.04
N VAL A 292 31.95 -7.37 5.90
CA VAL A 292 31.86 -8.52 6.82
C VAL A 292 32.34 -8.17 8.23
N GLU A 293 33.44 -7.44 8.36
CA GLU A 293 33.99 -7.02 9.66
C GLU A 293 33.06 -6.09 10.43
N PHE A 294 32.40 -5.17 9.71
CA PHE A 294 31.43 -4.28 10.32
C PHE A 294 30.17 -5.04 10.74
N ALA A 295 29.70 -5.97 9.91
CA ALA A 295 28.63 -6.89 10.27
C ALA A 295 28.98 -7.70 11.53
N ARG A 296 30.24 -8.13 11.67
CA ARG A 296 30.70 -8.82 12.87
C ARG A 296 30.72 -7.92 14.11
N SER A 297 31.25 -6.71 14.01
CA SER A 297 31.29 -5.75 15.12
C SER A 297 29.87 -5.43 15.65
N LEU A 298 28.92 -5.23 14.73
CA LEU A 298 27.51 -5.08 15.06
C LEU A 298 26.96 -6.32 15.75
N PHE A 299 27.21 -7.50 15.18
CA PHE A 299 26.76 -8.76 15.76
C PHE A 299 27.29 -8.93 17.17
N ASP A 300 28.58 -8.73 17.41
CA ASP A 300 29.17 -8.82 18.74
C ASP A 300 28.52 -7.81 19.70
N LYS A 301 28.23 -6.58 19.26
CA LYS A 301 27.54 -5.58 20.09
C LYS A 301 26.10 -5.98 20.45
N PHE A 302 25.36 -6.57 19.52
CA PHE A 302 23.96 -6.98 19.72
C PHE A 302 23.79 -8.38 20.32
N VAL A 303 24.84 -9.22 20.29
CA VAL A 303 24.86 -10.60 20.80
C VAL A 303 25.59 -10.71 22.14
N VAL A 304 26.61 -9.90 22.39
CA VAL A 304 27.47 -9.97 23.59
C VAL A 304 27.08 -8.93 24.65
N THR A 305 26.03 -8.12 24.44
CA THR A 305 25.51 -7.27 25.52
C THR A 305 24.97 -8.16 26.66
N GLU A 306 25.51 -7.96 27.87
CA GLU A 306 25.56 -8.85 29.05
C GLU A 306 24.22 -9.38 29.61
N ASN A 307 23.09 -9.10 28.97
CA ASN A 307 21.77 -9.54 29.39
C ASN A 307 21.17 -10.53 28.38
N VAL A 308 21.87 -11.64 28.17
CA VAL A 308 21.41 -12.81 27.37
C VAL A 308 20.09 -13.39 27.92
N ASN A 309 19.74 -13.09 29.18
CA ASN A 309 18.46 -13.46 29.78
C ASN A 309 17.31 -12.47 29.52
N ALA A 310 17.57 -11.29 28.94
CA ALA A 310 16.56 -10.26 28.72
C ALA A 310 15.96 -10.24 27.30
N ARG A 311 16.59 -10.88 26.30
CA ARG A 311 16.10 -10.93 24.91
C ARG A 311 16.07 -12.38 24.42
N LYS A 312 14.92 -13.05 24.51
CA LYS A 312 14.80 -14.49 24.21
C LYS A 312 14.84 -14.85 22.71
N THR A 313 14.86 -13.85 21.83
CA THR A 313 14.59 -14.01 20.38
C THR A 313 15.76 -13.61 19.48
N PHE A 314 16.88 -13.16 20.06
CA PHE A 314 18.03 -12.66 19.29
C PHE A 314 19.34 -13.07 19.98
N PRO A 315 20.37 -13.56 19.24
CA PRO A 315 20.40 -13.89 17.81
C PRO A 315 19.76 -15.25 17.49
N THR A 316 19.27 -15.41 16.25
CA THR A 316 18.74 -16.69 15.72
C THR A 316 19.73 -17.39 14.79
N THR A 317 19.51 -18.67 14.49
CA THR A 317 20.29 -19.45 13.51
C THR A 317 20.48 -18.71 12.18
N ARG A 318 19.48 -17.94 11.72
CA ARG A 318 19.55 -17.18 10.47
C ARG A 318 20.62 -16.09 10.50
N HIS A 319 20.81 -15.41 11.64
CA HIS A 319 21.84 -14.36 11.77
C HIS A 319 23.24 -14.95 11.69
N PHE A 320 23.47 -16.08 12.37
CA PHE A 320 24.74 -16.82 12.27
C PHE A 320 25.00 -17.29 10.84
N ASN A 321 23.98 -17.84 10.16
CA ASN A 321 24.11 -18.28 8.77
C ASN A 321 24.47 -17.13 7.82
N THR A 322 23.90 -15.94 8.01
CA THR A 322 24.25 -14.76 7.21
C THR A 322 25.72 -14.36 7.38
N LEU A 323 26.24 -14.30 8.60
CA LEU A 323 27.64 -13.95 8.83
C LEU A 323 28.60 -15.04 8.37
N LEU A 324 28.23 -16.32 8.55
CA LEU A 324 29.01 -17.46 8.03
C LEU A 324 29.13 -17.38 6.51
N GLU A 325 28.06 -16.99 5.81
CA GLU A 325 28.09 -16.79 4.36
C GLU A 325 29.01 -15.60 3.98
N GLY A 326 29.04 -14.56 4.81
CA GLY A 326 30.01 -13.47 4.68
C GLY A 326 31.46 -13.93 4.80
N TYR A 327 31.77 -14.70 5.84
CA TYR A 327 33.11 -15.26 6.00
C TYR A 327 33.47 -16.27 4.90
N ARG A 328 32.48 -17.03 4.39
CA ARG A 328 32.66 -17.91 3.23
C ARG A 328 33.12 -17.13 2.01
N ARG A 329 32.44 -16.02 1.70
CA ARG A 329 32.78 -15.14 0.58
C ARG A 329 34.13 -14.46 0.75
N ALA A 330 34.49 -14.09 1.98
CA ALA A 330 35.78 -13.48 2.30
C ALA A 330 36.95 -14.49 2.36
N GLY A 331 36.68 -15.80 2.37
CA GLY A 331 37.69 -16.85 2.57
C GLY A 331 38.23 -16.92 4.01
N SER A 332 37.53 -16.34 4.97
CA SER A 332 37.97 -16.23 6.38
C SER A 332 37.58 -17.46 7.20
N SER A 333 38.27 -18.58 6.99
CA SER A 333 38.00 -19.85 7.68
C SER A 333 38.16 -19.79 9.21
N LYS A 334 39.11 -18.99 9.70
CA LYS A 334 39.36 -18.78 11.13
C LYS A 334 38.18 -18.07 11.82
N ASP A 335 37.68 -17.01 11.21
CA ASP A 335 36.59 -16.22 11.79
C ASP A 335 35.25 -16.97 11.71
N ALA A 336 35.04 -17.74 10.65
CA ALA A 336 33.91 -18.68 10.55
C ALA A 336 33.94 -19.73 11.68
N ALA A 337 35.12 -20.28 12.00
CA ALA A 337 35.27 -21.26 13.08
C ALA A 337 35.01 -20.64 14.47
N GLU A 338 35.44 -19.41 14.70
CA GLU A 338 35.16 -18.71 15.94
C GLU A 338 33.66 -18.36 16.08
N LEU A 339 33.03 -17.92 15.00
CA LEU A 339 31.60 -17.65 14.98
C LEU A 339 30.76 -18.91 15.29
N MET A 340 31.17 -20.08 14.76
CA MET A 340 30.53 -21.36 15.07
C MET A 340 30.63 -21.73 16.55
N LYS A 341 31.76 -21.46 17.21
CA LYS A 341 31.90 -21.66 18.67
C LYS A 341 30.98 -20.73 19.45
N ILE A 342 30.85 -19.47 19.02
CA ILE A 342 29.95 -18.49 19.66
C ILE A 342 28.49 -18.93 19.51
N MET A 343 28.11 -19.46 18.35
CA MET A 343 26.76 -20.02 18.11
C MET A 343 26.40 -21.09 19.14
N LEU A 344 27.32 -22.04 19.35
CA LEU A 344 27.14 -23.12 20.31
C LEU A 344 27.13 -22.63 21.76
N ARG A 345 28.02 -21.69 22.12
CA ARG A 345 28.06 -21.07 23.46
C ARG A 345 26.77 -20.34 23.81
N ASN A 346 26.08 -19.77 22.81
CA ASN A 346 24.79 -19.10 22.98
C ASN A 346 23.59 -20.07 22.91
N ASN A 347 23.80 -21.39 22.94
CA ASN A 347 22.75 -22.41 22.81
C ASN A 347 21.91 -22.31 21.52
N VAL A 348 22.45 -21.71 20.46
CA VAL A 348 21.81 -21.65 19.15
C VAL A 348 22.23 -22.89 18.36
N LYS A 349 21.25 -23.72 17.97
CA LYS A 349 21.55 -24.99 17.26
C LYS A 349 21.85 -24.74 15.78
N PRO A 350 22.99 -25.24 15.27
CA PRO A 350 23.26 -25.28 13.83
C PRO A 350 22.20 -26.10 13.09
N ASP A 351 21.76 -25.62 11.94
CA ASP A 351 20.90 -26.38 11.03
C ASP A 351 21.72 -26.98 9.86
N SER A 352 21.06 -27.70 8.97
CA SER A 352 21.71 -28.29 7.80
C SER A 352 22.37 -27.23 6.90
N TYR A 353 21.80 -26.03 6.83
CA TYR A 353 22.34 -24.93 6.04
C TYR A 353 23.60 -24.34 6.70
N THR A 354 23.61 -24.17 8.02
CA THR A 354 24.78 -23.77 8.81
C THR A 354 25.98 -24.67 8.52
N LEU A 355 25.78 -25.98 8.60
CA LEU A 355 26.85 -26.97 8.39
C LEU A 355 27.35 -26.96 6.95
N THR A 356 26.45 -26.77 5.98
CA THR A 356 26.80 -26.69 4.56
C THR A 356 27.67 -25.47 4.26
N ILE A 357 27.28 -24.28 4.73
CA ILE A 357 28.07 -23.06 4.58
C ILE A 357 29.43 -23.24 5.26
N PHE A 358 29.44 -23.72 6.51
CA PHE A 358 30.66 -23.85 7.28
C PHE A 358 31.67 -24.77 6.62
N MET A 359 31.25 -25.94 6.12
CA MET A 359 32.13 -26.86 5.38
C MET A 359 32.66 -26.23 4.09
N ALA A 360 31.81 -25.48 3.37
CA ALA A 360 32.22 -24.78 2.15
C ALA A 360 33.25 -23.65 2.40
N THR A 361 33.31 -23.08 3.60
CA THR A 361 34.30 -22.07 4.00
C THR A 361 35.67 -22.67 4.38
N GLN A 362 35.74 -23.98 4.65
CA GLN A 362 37.00 -24.65 5.05
C GLN A 362 37.81 -25.19 3.86
N ASN A 363 37.19 -25.27 2.68
CA ASN A 363 37.83 -25.63 1.41
C ASN A 363 38.27 -24.38 0.65
#